data_AF-A0AA39FDM3-F1
#
_entry.id   AF-A0AA39FDM3-F1
#
_cell.length_a   1.000
_cell.length_b   1.000
_cell.length_c   1.000
_cell.angle_alpha   90.00
_cell.angle_beta   90.00
_cell.angle_gamma   90.00
#
_symmetry.space_group_name_H-M   'P 1'
#
loop_
_entity.id
_entity.type
_entity.pdbx_description
1 polymer ?
#
loop_
_entity_poly.entity_id
_entity_poly.type
_entity_poly.pdbx_seq_one_letter_code
_entity_poly.pdbx_strand_id
1 'polypeptide(L)'
;MDSMMAVEIKQTLEREFDIFLTAQDIRGLSFTKLLEMNSINTVEKNNNSRNTSGEETVKGMRLLIRLLKTNTMNIGIPMKLQTKGEIGKQKVFLIPGIEGYGSIFSNLAGEIESPATCLQFDNIQTDYLSISDIANELLPHVLTENKGRRYFMIAGYSFGSLVAIELARKLEAKGLVGKLILIDGAPELMKVIKNQQLAASNNEELETNFLVSIMDMVVPTLSKELLANLQQCTSWQEKLDKFMTYIPTESLMSSAEHQRNIYTSIYNRLIALDKYDISNLSPLRTPILLLKPSIPIVKNCLHDYGLSKITREKVEVHTIEGNHSTILDNMRIAMAINGEPLEDAEEFKASIMEDKKITNI
;
A
#
# COMPACT_ATOMS: atom_id res chain seq x y z
N MET A 1 -15.19 26.59 -6.40
CA MET A 1 -14.96 25.20 -6.81
C MET A 1 -15.64 24.33 -5.78
N ASP A 2 -16.72 23.66 -6.15
CA ASP A 2 -17.33 22.64 -5.29
C ASP A 2 -16.49 21.35 -5.35
N SER A 3 -16.76 20.41 -4.44
CA SER A 3 -16.05 19.13 -4.39
C SER A 3 -16.16 18.34 -5.69
N MET A 4 -17.28 18.49 -6.41
CA MET A 4 -17.53 17.81 -7.68
C MET A 4 -16.57 18.30 -8.78
N MET A 5 -16.48 19.62 -8.95
CA MET A 5 -15.57 20.26 -9.90
C MET A 5 -14.11 19.96 -9.57
N ALA A 6 -13.75 19.82 -8.28
CA ALA A 6 -12.40 19.45 -7.89
C ALA A 6 -12.03 18.02 -8.31
N VAL A 7 -12.95 17.05 -8.15
CA VAL A 7 -12.75 15.65 -8.60
C VAL A 7 -12.66 15.59 -10.11
N GLU A 8 -13.53 16.30 -10.83
CA GLU A 8 -13.50 16.33 -12.31
C GLU A 8 -12.22 16.96 -12.87
N ILE A 9 -11.77 18.09 -12.30
CA ILE A 9 -10.52 18.73 -12.67
C ILE A 9 -9.35 17.79 -12.40
N LYS A 10 -9.34 17.12 -11.23
CA LYS A 10 -8.32 16.14 -10.88
C LYS A 10 -8.24 15.03 -11.94
N GLN A 11 -9.36 14.34 -12.17
CA GLN A 11 -9.44 13.22 -13.11
C GLN A 11 -9.06 13.64 -14.53
N THR A 12 -9.46 14.84 -14.96
CA THR A 12 -9.14 15.35 -16.29
C THR A 12 -7.64 15.65 -16.43
N LEU A 13 -7.03 16.27 -15.43
CA LEU A 13 -5.58 16.56 -15.45
C LEU A 13 -4.74 15.29 -15.39
N GLU A 14 -5.15 14.31 -14.58
CA GLU A 14 -4.46 13.02 -14.46
C GLU A 14 -4.59 12.18 -15.74
N ARG A 15 -5.76 12.16 -16.37
CA ARG A 15 -6.02 11.32 -17.56
C ARG A 15 -5.50 11.92 -18.87
N GLU A 16 -5.74 13.21 -19.10
CA GLU A 16 -5.48 13.83 -20.41
C GLU A 16 -4.08 14.44 -20.50
N PHE A 17 -3.52 14.88 -19.36
CA PHE A 17 -2.28 15.67 -19.34
C PHE A 17 -1.16 15.06 -18.51
N ASP A 18 -1.43 13.94 -17.83
CA ASP A 18 -0.49 13.29 -16.92
C ASP A 18 -0.01 14.20 -15.77
N ILE A 19 -0.86 15.13 -15.35
CA ILE A 19 -0.57 16.12 -14.31
C ILE A 19 -1.25 15.69 -13.01
N PHE A 20 -0.44 15.41 -11.98
CA PHE A 20 -0.90 14.99 -10.66
C PHE A 20 -0.86 16.16 -9.69
N LEU A 21 -2.02 16.54 -9.19
CA LEU A 21 -2.17 17.62 -8.22
C LEU A 21 -2.92 17.10 -7.00
N THR A 22 -2.51 17.57 -5.82
CA THR A 22 -3.30 17.30 -4.62
C THR A 22 -4.62 18.05 -4.72
N ALA A 23 -5.66 17.59 -4.01
CA ALA A 23 -6.93 18.32 -3.98
C ALA A 23 -6.77 19.77 -3.44
N GLN A 24 -5.76 20.02 -2.60
CA GLN A 24 -5.43 21.36 -2.13
C GLN A 24 -4.80 22.21 -3.24
N ASP A 25 -3.91 21.63 -4.06
CA ASP A 25 -3.37 22.30 -5.25
C ASP A 25 -4.47 22.63 -6.24
N ILE A 26 -5.45 21.73 -6.39
CA ILE A 26 -6.60 21.90 -7.27
C ILE A 26 -7.47 23.07 -6.82
N ARG A 27 -7.74 23.21 -5.52
CA ARG A 27 -8.46 24.39 -4.99
C ARG A 27 -7.71 25.70 -5.23
N GLY A 28 -6.37 25.64 -5.27
CA GLY A 28 -5.50 26.78 -5.56
C GLY A 28 -5.04 26.89 -7.02
N LEU A 29 -5.68 26.15 -7.94
CA LEU A 29 -5.35 26.18 -9.37
C LEU A 29 -5.75 27.52 -10.00
N SER A 30 -4.89 28.02 -10.87
CA SER A 30 -5.17 29.13 -11.76
C SER A 30 -4.68 28.75 -13.16
N PHE A 31 -5.23 29.41 -14.19
CA PHE A 31 -4.73 29.24 -15.56
C PHE A 31 -3.22 29.51 -15.66
N THR A 32 -2.69 30.48 -14.90
CA THR A 32 -1.26 30.76 -14.83
C THR A 32 -0.45 29.57 -14.33
N LYS A 33 -0.88 28.91 -13.25
CA LYS A 33 -0.19 27.71 -12.73
C LYS A 33 -0.23 26.54 -13.72
N LEU A 34 -1.35 26.34 -14.41
CA LEU A 34 -1.46 25.29 -15.44
C LEU A 34 -0.54 25.55 -16.63
N LEU A 35 -0.44 26.82 -17.06
CA LEU A 35 0.49 27.22 -18.13
C LEU A 35 1.95 27.03 -17.70
N GLU A 36 2.30 27.42 -16.48
CA GLU A 36 3.64 27.20 -15.90
C GLU A 36 4.02 25.72 -15.89
N MET A 37 3.12 24.84 -15.45
CA MET A 37 3.33 23.38 -15.43
C MET A 37 3.55 22.79 -16.83
N ASN A 38 2.82 23.29 -17.85
CA ASN A 38 3.01 22.86 -19.23
C ASN A 38 4.36 23.32 -19.82
N SER A 39 4.80 24.54 -19.48
CA SER A 39 6.13 25.04 -19.89
C SER A 39 7.30 24.31 -19.20
N ILE A 40 7.12 23.80 -17.99
CA ILE A 40 8.16 23.00 -17.30
C ILE A 40 8.26 21.59 -17.92
N ASN A 41 7.12 20.95 -18.19
CA ASN A 41 7.07 19.61 -18.81
C ASN A 41 7.63 19.58 -20.25
N THR A 42 7.56 20.69 -20.98
CA THR A 42 8.16 20.81 -22.34
C THR A 42 9.67 20.94 -22.31
N VAL A 43 10.26 21.49 -21.24
CA VAL A 43 11.72 21.57 -21.05
C VAL A 43 12.29 20.21 -20.63
N GLU A 44 11.59 19.47 -19.76
CA GLU A 44 12.02 18.12 -19.34
C GLU A 44 11.88 17.06 -20.45
N LYS A 45 10.83 17.14 -21.29
CA LYS A 45 10.66 16.22 -22.44
C LYS A 45 11.74 16.35 -23.51
N ASN A 46 12.36 17.53 -23.66
CA ASN A 46 13.40 17.75 -24.68
C ASN A 46 14.79 17.21 -24.29
N ASN A 47 15.02 16.87 -23.02
CA ASN A 47 16.32 16.34 -22.56
C ASN A 47 16.36 14.81 -22.42
N ASN A 48 15.23 14.11 -22.51
CA ASN A 48 15.14 12.66 -22.30
C ASN A 48 14.58 11.88 -23.51
N SER A 49 14.96 12.23 -24.74
CA SER A 49 14.68 11.39 -25.90
C SER A 49 15.66 10.20 -25.99
N ARG A 50 15.49 9.20 -25.11
CA ARG A 50 15.99 7.84 -25.36
C ARG A 50 14.88 6.84 -25.02
N ASN A 51 14.28 6.34 -26.10
CA ASN A 51 13.44 5.15 -26.25
C ASN A 51 13.29 4.26 -25.01
N THR A 52 12.11 4.28 -24.40
CA THR A 52 11.49 3.09 -23.83
C THR A 52 10.06 3.00 -24.34
N SER A 53 9.75 1.84 -24.91
CA SER A 53 8.45 1.45 -25.44
C SER A 53 7.42 1.34 -24.33
N GLY A 54 6.34 2.12 -24.42
CA GLY A 54 4.98 1.76 -23.98
C GLY A 54 4.82 1.06 -22.62
N GLU A 55 5.21 1.70 -21.52
CA GLU A 55 4.64 1.39 -20.21
C GLU A 55 3.71 2.55 -19.82
N GLU A 56 2.40 2.32 -19.89
CA GLU A 56 1.44 3.18 -19.19
C GLU A 56 1.82 3.16 -17.71
N THR A 57 2.41 4.25 -17.22
CA THR A 57 2.79 4.38 -15.82
C THR A 57 1.51 4.20 -14.98
N VAL A 58 1.42 3.09 -14.22
CA VAL A 58 0.25 2.83 -13.36
C VAL A 58 0.13 3.99 -12.36
N LYS A 59 -1.02 4.66 -12.30
CA LYS A 59 -1.22 5.94 -11.59
C LYS A 59 -2.47 5.94 -10.72
N GLY A 60 -2.48 6.79 -9.69
CA GLY A 60 -3.62 6.97 -8.78
C GLY A 60 -3.95 5.74 -7.93
N MET A 61 -5.24 5.48 -7.70
CA MET A 61 -5.71 4.30 -6.94
C MET A 61 -5.28 2.96 -7.56
N ARG A 62 -4.92 2.93 -8.86
CA ARG A 62 -4.40 1.72 -9.53
C ARG A 62 -3.07 1.25 -8.94
N LEU A 63 -2.33 2.12 -8.27
CA LEU A 63 -1.11 1.75 -7.56
C LEU A 63 -1.40 0.94 -6.29
N LEU A 64 -2.53 1.22 -5.61
CA LEU A 64 -2.90 0.58 -4.35
C LEU A 64 -3.71 -0.70 -4.52
N ILE A 65 -4.36 -0.86 -5.67
CA ILE A 65 -5.35 -1.89 -5.94
C ILE A 65 -4.94 -2.66 -7.21
N ARG A 66 -4.39 -3.87 -7.02
CA ARG A 66 -3.81 -4.71 -8.09
C ARG A 66 -4.65 -5.96 -8.36
N LEU A 67 -5.31 -6.51 -7.33
CA LEU A 67 -5.92 -7.84 -7.37
C LEU A 67 -7.41 -7.83 -7.71
N LEU A 68 -8.10 -6.68 -7.74
CA LEU A 68 -9.48 -6.57 -8.23
C LEU A 68 -9.67 -7.05 -9.69
N LYS A 69 -8.60 -7.38 -10.43
CA LYS A 69 -8.63 -7.97 -11.79
C LYS A 69 -8.11 -9.42 -11.86
N THR A 70 -7.77 -10.04 -10.73
CA THR A 70 -7.19 -11.39 -10.69
C THR A 70 -8.14 -12.44 -10.09
N ASN A 71 -8.35 -13.56 -10.80
CA ASN A 71 -9.24 -14.66 -10.41
C ASN A 71 -8.72 -15.55 -9.24
N THR A 72 -7.61 -15.18 -8.62
CA THR A 72 -6.95 -15.99 -7.58
C THR A 72 -7.25 -15.43 -6.19
N MET A 73 -8.50 -15.58 -5.75
CA MET A 73 -8.93 -15.23 -4.39
C MET A 73 -9.11 -16.51 -3.56
N ASN A 74 -8.06 -16.94 -2.87
CA ASN A 74 -8.18 -17.98 -1.85
C ASN A 74 -8.72 -17.36 -0.55
N ILE A 75 -9.85 -17.85 -0.06
CA ILE A 75 -10.59 -17.26 1.08
C ILE A 75 -10.02 -17.72 2.45
N GLY A 76 -9.06 -18.65 2.48
CA GLY A 76 -8.52 -19.19 3.74
C GLY A 76 -7.68 -18.18 4.55
N ILE A 77 -8.05 -17.94 5.81
CA ILE A 77 -7.27 -17.19 6.79
C ILE A 77 -6.77 -18.15 7.88
N PRO A 78 -5.45 -18.28 8.10
CA PRO A 78 -4.34 -17.71 7.34
C PRO A 78 -3.99 -18.56 6.10
N MET A 79 -3.32 -17.97 5.11
CA MET A 79 -2.90 -18.64 3.88
C MET A 79 -1.42 -19.04 3.97
N LYS A 80 -1.12 -20.34 3.88
CA LYS A 80 0.27 -20.80 3.74
C LYS A 80 0.80 -20.47 2.35
N LEU A 81 1.99 -19.87 2.29
CA LEU A 81 2.67 -19.58 1.02
C LEU A 81 3.49 -20.79 0.58
N GLN A 82 3.62 -20.98 -0.73
CA GLN A 82 4.44 -22.04 -1.32
C GLN A 82 5.92 -21.60 -1.34
N THR A 83 6.56 -21.67 -0.16
CA THR A 83 7.97 -21.29 0.06
C THR A 83 8.93 -22.46 -0.12
N LYS A 84 10.24 -22.18 -0.21
CA LYS A 84 11.28 -23.23 -0.10
C LYS A 84 11.16 -23.99 1.24
N GLY A 85 10.77 -23.29 2.31
CA GLY A 85 10.31 -23.90 3.56
C GLY A 85 11.41 -24.68 4.29
N GLU A 86 12.62 -24.13 4.34
CA GLU A 86 13.78 -24.78 4.92
C GLU A 86 13.57 -25.12 6.40
N ILE A 87 13.97 -26.34 6.76
CA ILE A 87 13.84 -26.86 8.12
C ILE A 87 14.76 -26.07 9.05
N GLY A 88 14.21 -25.64 10.19
CA GLY A 88 14.97 -24.92 11.22
C GLY A 88 14.98 -23.40 11.07
N LYS A 89 14.54 -22.85 9.92
CA LYS A 89 14.37 -21.40 9.76
C LYS A 89 13.21 -20.88 10.60
N GLN A 90 13.28 -19.58 10.92
CA GLN A 90 12.23 -18.90 11.67
C GLN A 90 11.02 -18.67 10.75
N LYS A 91 9.82 -18.94 11.24
CA LYS A 91 8.60 -18.65 10.46
C LYS A 91 8.43 -17.15 10.28
N VAL A 92 8.04 -16.75 9.07
CA VAL A 92 7.74 -15.36 8.68
C VAL A 92 6.25 -15.20 8.46
N PHE A 93 5.68 -14.12 8.98
CA PHE A 93 4.29 -13.74 8.71
C PHE A 93 4.27 -12.58 7.71
N LEU A 94 3.52 -12.72 6.62
CA LEU A 94 3.33 -11.65 5.64
C LEU A 94 1.95 -11.05 5.79
N ILE A 95 1.83 -9.74 5.66
CA ILE A 95 0.56 -9.01 5.75
C ILE A 95 0.34 -8.23 4.46
N PRO A 96 -0.75 -8.49 3.72
CA PRO A 96 -1.01 -7.89 2.42
C PRO A 96 -1.44 -6.43 2.54
N GLY A 97 -1.55 -5.78 1.38
CA GLY A 97 -2.02 -4.39 1.26
C GLY A 97 -3.52 -4.24 1.54
N ILE A 98 -4.09 -3.11 1.11
CA ILE A 98 -5.46 -2.72 1.47
C ILE A 98 -6.54 -3.69 0.97
N GLU A 99 -6.28 -4.44 -0.10
CA GLU A 99 -7.19 -5.46 -0.64
C GLU A 99 -7.31 -6.69 0.28
N GLY A 100 -6.31 -6.96 1.12
CA GLY A 100 -6.35 -8.03 2.12
C GLY A 100 -6.00 -9.43 1.62
N TYR A 101 -5.61 -9.60 0.35
CA TYR A 101 -5.30 -10.90 -0.24
C TYR A 101 -3.80 -11.22 -0.30
N GLY A 102 -3.45 -12.44 0.08
CA GLY A 102 -2.09 -12.95 0.12
C GLY A 102 -1.53 -13.37 -1.24
N SER A 103 -2.38 -13.50 -2.26
CA SER A 103 -1.97 -13.77 -3.64
C SER A 103 -1.03 -12.69 -4.19
N ILE A 104 -1.01 -11.49 -3.59
CA ILE A 104 -0.03 -10.43 -3.90
C ILE A 104 1.42 -10.89 -3.71
N PHE A 105 1.68 -11.87 -2.83
CA PHE A 105 3.02 -12.39 -2.56
C PHE A 105 3.39 -13.59 -3.43
N SER A 106 2.55 -14.01 -4.38
CA SER A 106 2.76 -15.25 -5.15
C SER A 106 4.09 -15.26 -5.90
N ASN A 107 4.50 -14.11 -6.45
CA ASN A 107 5.76 -13.97 -7.20
C ASN A 107 7.00 -14.08 -6.30
N LEU A 108 6.88 -13.76 -5.01
CA LEU A 108 7.98 -13.82 -4.05
C LEU A 108 8.03 -15.14 -3.29
N ALA A 109 6.90 -15.82 -3.14
CA ALA A 109 6.77 -16.99 -2.27
C ALA A 109 7.85 -18.04 -2.54
N GLY A 110 8.11 -18.36 -3.81
CA GLY A 110 9.11 -19.36 -4.22
C GLY A 110 10.55 -19.01 -3.85
N GLU A 111 10.87 -17.75 -3.58
CA GLU A 111 12.22 -17.30 -3.22
C GLU A 111 12.46 -17.17 -1.72
N ILE A 112 11.40 -17.20 -0.91
CA ILE A 112 11.50 -17.15 0.55
C ILE A 112 11.99 -18.51 1.06
N GLU A 113 13.13 -18.50 1.77
CA GLU A 113 13.73 -19.69 2.39
C GLU A 113 12.92 -20.17 3.59
N SER A 114 12.44 -19.21 4.40
CA SER A 114 11.71 -19.50 5.63
C SER A 114 10.29 -20.01 5.36
N PRO A 115 9.73 -20.90 6.20
CA PRO A 115 8.31 -21.18 6.17
C PRO A 115 7.52 -19.87 6.34
N ALA A 116 6.62 -19.57 5.41
CA ALA A 116 5.88 -18.31 5.42
C ALA A 116 4.36 -18.49 5.40
N THR A 117 3.70 -17.66 6.18
CA THR A 117 2.24 -17.62 6.29
C THR A 117 1.77 -16.20 6.00
N CYS A 118 0.87 -16.02 5.04
CA CYS A 118 0.19 -14.76 4.83
C CYS A 118 -1.04 -14.65 5.74
N LEU A 119 -1.08 -13.57 6.53
CA LEU A 119 -2.22 -13.17 7.36
C LEU A 119 -3.17 -12.34 6.51
N GLN A 120 -4.00 -13.01 5.70
CA GLN A 120 -5.05 -12.36 4.91
C GLN A 120 -6.10 -11.72 5.83
N PHE A 121 -6.73 -10.64 5.37
CA PHE A 121 -7.81 -9.99 6.10
C PHE A 121 -9.15 -10.65 5.76
N ASP A 122 -10.09 -10.69 6.71
CA ASP A 122 -11.45 -11.09 6.37
C ASP A 122 -12.07 -10.01 5.48
N ASN A 123 -12.53 -10.44 4.32
CA ASN A 123 -13.26 -9.61 3.37
C ASN A 123 -14.75 -9.91 3.40
N ILE A 124 -15.21 -10.80 4.29
CA ILE A 124 -16.62 -11.15 4.53
C ILE A 124 -17.12 -10.43 5.78
N GLN A 125 -16.42 -10.57 6.92
CA GLN A 125 -16.73 -9.82 8.13
C GLN A 125 -16.09 -8.42 8.06
N THR A 126 -16.84 -7.43 7.57
CA THR A 126 -16.28 -6.10 7.24
C THR A 126 -16.26 -5.10 8.41
N ASP A 127 -16.71 -5.49 9.61
CA ASP A 127 -16.98 -4.59 10.76
C ASP A 127 -15.72 -4.05 11.48
N TYR A 128 -14.55 -4.05 10.85
CA TYR A 128 -13.35 -3.49 11.44
C TYR A 128 -13.49 -1.99 11.66
N LEU A 129 -13.47 -1.56 12.92
CA LEU A 129 -13.61 -0.15 13.27
C LEU A 129 -12.25 0.57 13.37
N SER A 130 -11.14 -0.17 13.39
CA SER A 130 -9.77 0.34 13.52
C SER A 130 -8.68 -0.65 13.05
N ILE A 131 -7.46 -0.15 12.84
CA ILE A 131 -6.26 -0.98 12.58
C ILE A 131 -5.98 -1.96 13.73
N SER A 132 -6.28 -1.56 14.97
CA SER A 132 -6.12 -2.43 16.14
C SER A 132 -7.09 -3.61 16.12
N ASP A 133 -8.29 -3.44 15.56
CA ASP A 133 -9.28 -4.54 15.45
C ASP A 133 -8.79 -5.60 14.46
N ILE A 134 -8.26 -5.17 13.31
CA ILE A 134 -7.63 -6.07 12.34
C ILE A 134 -6.46 -6.82 13.00
N ALA A 135 -5.60 -6.11 13.74
CA ALA A 135 -4.50 -6.74 14.46
C ALA A 135 -4.98 -7.71 15.57
N ASN A 136 -6.09 -7.43 16.23
CA ASN A 136 -6.67 -8.32 17.26
C ASN A 136 -7.16 -9.64 16.66
N GLU A 137 -7.79 -9.58 15.50
CA GLU A 137 -8.25 -10.78 14.78
C GLU A 137 -7.07 -11.65 14.32
N LEU A 138 -5.99 -11.04 13.83
CA LEU A 138 -4.83 -11.76 13.32
C LEU A 138 -3.91 -12.32 14.42
N LEU A 139 -3.92 -11.71 15.61
CA LEU A 139 -3.01 -12.05 16.71
C LEU A 139 -3.08 -13.53 17.14
N PRO A 140 -4.27 -14.17 17.33
CA PRO A 140 -4.37 -15.60 17.65
C PRO A 140 -3.65 -16.50 16.64
N HIS A 141 -3.70 -16.18 15.34
CA HIS A 141 -3.02 -16.96 14.30
C HIS A 141 -1.49 -16.88 14.46
N VAL A 142 -0.96 -15.68 14.70
CA VAL A 142 0.47 -15.48 14.95
C VAL A 142 0.93 -16.24 16.20
N LEU A 143 0.18 -16.13 17.31
CA LEU A 143 0.54 -16.80 18.57
C LEU A 143 0.48 -18.32 18.45
N THR A 144 -0.49 -18.86 17.70
CA THR A 144 -0.64 -20.30 17.46
C THR A 144 0.52 -20.82 16.61
N GLU A 145 0.84 -20.15 15.51
CA GLU A 145 1.90 -20.58 14.61
C GLU A 145 3.31 -20.30 15.11
N ASN A 146 3.48 -19.34 16.02
CA ASN A 146 4.76 -19.02 16.68
C ASN A 146 4.88 -19.63 18.08
N LYS A 147 4.04 -20.62 18.42
CA LYS A 147 4.01 -21.25 19.74
C LYS A 147 5.39 -21.82 20.11
N GLY A 148 5.84 -21.51 21.33
CA GLY A 148 7.13 -21.96 21.86
C GLY A 148 8.35 -21.17 21.36
N ARG A 149 8.15 -20.13 20.53
CA ARG A 149 9.21 -19.26 20.05
C ARG A 149 9.06 -17.87 20.65
N ARG A 150 10.17 -17.28 21.09
CA ARG A 150 10.19 -15.90 21.61
C ARG A 150 10.33 -14.85 20.52
N TYR A 151 10.94 -15.22 19.40
CA TYR A 151 11.22 -14.33 18.30
C TYR A 151 10.09 -14.38 17.25
N PHE A 152 9.67 -13.23 16.71
CA PHE A 152 8.75 -13.13 15.57
C PHE A 152 9.36 -12.32 14.43
N MET A 153 8.95 -12.60 13.19
CA MET A 153 9.26 -11.78 12.03
C MET A 153 7.98 -11.53 11.25
N ILE A 154 7.65 -10.25 11.03
CA ILE A 154 6.46 -9.84 10.28
C ILE A 154 6.90 -8.91 9.14
N ALA A 155 6.50 -9.25 7.92
CA ALA A 155 6.64 -8.40 6.76
C ALA A 155 5.27 -7.80 6.38
N GLY A 156 5.13 -6.49 6.37
CA GLY A 156 3.90 -5.80 5.99
C GLY A 156 4.09 -5.05 4.69
N TYR A 157 3.19 -5.26 3.71
CA TYR A 157 3.19 -4.50 2.47
C TYR A 157 2.12 -3.41 2.50
N SER A 158 2.49 -2.18 2.12
CA SER A 158 1.54 -1.07 1.97
C SER A 158 0.73 -0.88 3.27
N PHE A 159 -0.61 -0.87 3.19
CA PHE A 159 -1.53 -0.85 4.33
C PHE A 159 -1.22 -1.93 5.40
N GLY A 160 -0.77 -3.12 4.98
CA GLY A 160 -0.37 -4.20 5.89
C GLY A 160 0.76 -3.83 6.83
N SER A 161 1.55 -2.79 6.52
CA SER A 161 2.57 -2.24 7.42
C SER A 161 1.97 -1.67 8.70
N LEU A 162 0.78 -1.05 8.64
CA LEU A 162 0.11 -0.48 9.80
C LEU A 162 -0.34 -1.61 10.74
N VAL A 163 -0.90 -2.67 10.17
CA VAL A 163 -1.32 -3.86 10.90
C VAL A 163 -0.11 -4.60 11.49
N ALA A 164 1.01 -4.67 10.75
CA ALA A 164 2.26 -5.25 11.23
C ALA A 164 2.81 -4.51 12.46
N ILE A 165 2.80 -3.18 12.44
CA ILE A 165 3.20 -2.33 13.57
C ILE A 165 2.33 -2.61 14.80
N GLU A 166 1.00 -2.67 14.63
CA GLU A 166 0.09 -2.95 15.75
C GLU A 166 0.18 -4.40 16.27
N LEU A 167 0.42 -5.37 15.39
CA LEU A 167 0.71 -6.73 15.81
C LEU A 167 2.01 -6.80 16.61
N ALA A 168 3.09 -6.15 16.16
CA ALA A 168 4.35 -6.09 16.90
C ALA A 168 4.14 -5.51 18.31
N ARG A 169 3.37 -4.43 18.44
CA ARG A 169 3.00 -3.84 19.73
C ARG A 169 2.33 -4.85 20.67
N LYS A 170 1.35 -5.59 20.15
CA LYS A 170 0.61 -6.61 20.93
C LYS A 170 1.50 -7.82 21.29
N LEU A 171 2.45 -8.19 20.43
CA LEU A 171 3.41 -9.26 20.67
C LEU A 171 4.48 -8.85 21.70
N GLU A 172 4.99 -7.62 21.64
CA GLU A 172 5.89 -7.05 22.65
C GLU A 172 5.24 -7.02 24.03
N ALA A 173 3.96 -6.63 24.12
CA ALA A 173 3.19 -6.67 25.36
C ALA A 173 3.04 -8.09 25.95
N LYS A 174 3.23 -9.14 25.13
CA LYS A 174 3.27 -10.55 25.54
C LYS A 174 4.69 -11.06 25.81
N GLY A 175 5.70 -10.19 25.81
CA GLY A 175 7.09 -10.52 26.11
C GLY A 175 7.85 -11.19 24.96
N LEU A 176 7.30 -11.15 23.73
CA LEU A 176 8.00 -11.56 22.52
C LEU A 176 8.88 -10.41 22.01
N VAL A 177 9.91 -10.78 21.27
CA VAL A 177 10.82 -9.86 20.57
C VAL A 177 10.77 -10.18 19.08
N GLY A 178 11.10 -9.24 18.20
CA GLY A 178 11.01 -9.54 16.78
C GLY A 178 11.67 -8.52 15.87
N LYS A 179 11.35 -8.61 14.58
CA LYS A 179 11.75 -7.66 13.54
C LYS A 179 10.56 -7.39 12.62
N LEU A 180 10.41 -6.13 12.21
CA LEU A 180 9.50 -5.73 11.15
C LEU A 180 10.24 -5.49 9.84
N ILE A 181 9.65 -5.96 8.74
CA ILE A 181 10.04 -5.60 7.37
C ILE A 181 8.85 -4.89 6.75
N LEU A 182 8.95 -3.58 6.54
CA LEU A 182 7.86 -2.78 5.97
C LEU A 182 8.16 -2.48 4.51
N ILE A 183 7.27 -2.89 3.61
CA ILE A 183 7.42 -2.78 2.16
C ILE A 183 6.51 -1.65 1.69
N ASP A 184 7.13 -0.52 1.39
CA ASP A 184 6.51 0.74 0.98
C ASP A 184 5.26 1.14 1.80
N GLY A 185 5.36 1.05 3.13
CA GLY A 185 4.23 1.34 4.01
C GLY A 185 4.64 1.89 5.37
N ALA A 186 3.93 2.95 5.79
CA ALA A 186 4.02 3.54 7.11
C ALA A 186 2.74 4.36 7.40
N PRO A 187 2.41 4.65 8.65
CA PRO A 187 1.17 5.35 8.99
C PRO A 187 1.08 6.75 8.36
N GLU A 188 2.15 7.55 8.44
CA GLU A 188 2.18 8.90 7.83
C GLU A 188 2.08 8.81 6.30
N LEU A 189 2.85 7.92 5.67
CA LEU A 189 2.81 7.72 4.21
C LEU A 189 1.41 7.34 3.73
N MET A 190 0.78 6.34 4.34
CA MET A 190 -0.54 5.87 3.92
C MET A 190 -1.60 6.97 4.03
N LYS A 191 -1.56 7.79 5.10
CA LYS A 191 -2.46 8.95 5.24
C LYS A 191 -2.23 9.98 4.14
N VAL A 192 -0.97 10.28 3.80
CA VAL A 192 -0.66 11.22 2.71
C VAL A 192 -1.18 10.68 1.38
N ILE A 193 -0.94 9.41 1.06
CA ILE A 193 -1.44 8.79 -0.17
C ILE A 193 -2.98 8.86 -0.20
N LYS A 194 -3.65 8.43 0.87
CA LYS A 194 -5.12 8.48 0.94
C LYS A 194 -5.66 9.90 0.75
N ASN A 195 -5.05 10.90 1.38
CA ASN A 195 -5.47 12.30 1.26
C ASN A 195 -5.21 12.89 -0.14
N GLN A 196 -4.15 12.44 -0.83
CA GLN A 196 -3.89 12.85 -2.21
C GLN A 196 -4.85 12.16 -3.18
N GLN A 197 -5.12 10.87 -2.98
CA GLN A 197 -5.89 10.05 -3.91
C GLN A 197 -7.40 10.17 -3.71
N LEU A 198 -7.85 10.23 -2.45
CA LEU A 198 -9.26 10.21 -2.03
C LEU A 198 -9.53 11.37 -1.06
N ALA A 199 -9.18 12.59 -1.47
CA ALA A 199 -9.47 13.78 -0.68
C ALA A 199 -10.99 13.87 -0.43
N ALA A 200 -11.38 14.02 0.83
CA ALA A 200 -12.77 14.15 1.22
C ALA A 200 -12.86 14.97 2.51
N SER A 201 -13.94 15.75 2.64
CA SER A 201 -14.21 16.61 3.79
C SER A 201 -15.05 15.89 4.85
N ASN A 202 -15.76 14.83 4.47
CA ASN A 202 -16.56 13.98 5.34
C ASN A 202 -16.65 12.55 4.76
N ASN A 203 -17.27 11.64 5.51
CA ASN A 203 -17.40 10.23 5.08
C ASN A 203 -18.27 10.07 3.83
N GLU A 204 -19.32 10.86 3.67
CA GLU A 204 -20.22 10.78 2.51
C GLU A 204 -19.48 11.09 1.20
N GLU A 205 -18.63 12.11 1.21
CA GLU A 205 -17.74 12.48 0.10
C GLU A 205 -16.69 11.40 -0.14
N LEU A 206 -16.14 10.80 0.93
CA LEU A 206 -15.17 9.70 0.82
C LEU A 206 -15.78 8.46 0.15
N GLU A 207 -17.00 8.07 0.51
CA GLU A 207 -17.73 6.96 -0.12
C GLU A 207 -17.87 7.17 -1.63
N THR A 208 -18.31 8.38 -2.02
CA THR A 208 -18.50 8.74 -3.43
C THR A 208 -17.17 8.72 -4.17
N ASN A 209 -16.13 9.37 -3.62
CA ASN A 209 -14.82 9.45 -4.26
C ASN A 209 -14.16 8.07 -4.37
N PHE A 210 -14.37 7.20 -3.39
CA PHE A 210 -13.89 5.82 -3.42
C PHE A 210 -14.54 5.04 -4.58
N LEU A 211 -15.88 4.99 -4.65
CA LEU A 211 -16.58 4.23 -5.70
C LEU A 211 -16.29 4.77 -7.10
N VAL A 212 -16.22 6.10 -7.26
CA VAL A 212 -15.82 6.73 -8.52
C VAL A 212 -14.38 6.38 -8.90
N SER A 213 -13.46 6.35 -7.94
CA SER A 213 -12.08 5.94 -8.19
C SER A 213 -11.98 4.47 -8.61
N ILE A 214 -12.82 3.58 -8.06
CA ILE A 214 -12.91 2.20 -8.56
C ILE A 214 -13.43 2.19 -10.00
N MET A 215 -14.47 2.96 -10.30
CA MET A 215 -15.03 3.05 -11.66
C MET A 215 -13.99 3.53 -12.68
N ASP A 216 -13.15 4.51 -12.33
CA ASP A 216 -12.02 4.96 -13.16
C ASP A 216 -11.02 3.85 -13.52
N MET A 217 -10.91 2.83 -12.67
CA MET A 217 -10.00 1.69 -12.89
C MET A 217 -10.62 0.59 -13.75
N VAL A 218 -11.94 0.43 -13.67
CA VAL A 218 -12.67 -0.65 -14.35
C VAL A 218 -13.27 -0.16 -15.66
N VAL A 219 -14.09 0.90 -15.62
CA VAL A 219 -14.77 1.49 -16.80
C VAL A 219 -14.72 3.03 -16.73
N PRO A 220 -13.57 3.68 -17.01
CA PRO A 220 -13.40 5.12 -16.83
C PRO A 220 -14.34 6.02 -17.63
N THR A 221 -15.01 5.50 -18.66
CA THR A 221 -16.01 6.24 -19.42
C THR A 221 -17.31 6.47 -18.65
N LEU A 222 -17.60 5.66 -17.63
CA LEU A 222 -18.84 5.72 -16.84
C LEU A 222 -18.71 6.53 -15.53
N SER A 223 -17.50 6.93 -15.16
CA SER A 223 -17.24 7.58 -13.86
C SER A 223 -18.01 8.88 -13.63
N LYS A 224 -18.16 9.71 -14.67
CA LYS A 224 -18.92 10.97 -14.58
C LYS A 224 -20.42 10.74 -14.36
N GLU A 225 -20.98 9.77 -15.08
CA GLU A 225 -22.38 9.40 -14.95
C GLU A 225 -22.65 8.79 -13.56
N LEU A 226 -21.76 7.90 -13.11
CA LEU A 226 -21.81 7.34 -11.77
C LEU A 226 -21.78 8.45 -10.71
N LEU A 227 -20.84 9.39 -10.80
CA LEU A 227 -20.70 10.49 -9.85
C LEU A 227 -22.01 11.29 -9.70
N ALA A 228 -22.65 11.66 -10.82
CA ALA A 228 -23.92 12.38 -10.80
C ALA A 228 -25.05 11.57 -10.12
N ASN A 229 -25.06 10.25 -10.31
CA ASN A 229 -26.08 9.39 -9.73
C ASN A 229 -25.85 9.07 -8.25
N LEU A 230 -24.60 8.96 -7.79
CA LEU A 230 -24.27 8.70 -6.39
C LEU A 230 -24.68 9.86 -5.46
N GLN A 231 -24.85 11.07 -5.98
CA GLN A 231 -25.31 12.24 -5.21
C GLN A 231 -26.76 12.14 -4.74
N GLN A 232 -27.56 11.28 -5.37
CA GLN A 232 -28.95 11.04 -4.98
C GLN A 232 -29.06 9.96 -3.89
N CYS A 233 -27.96 9.26 -3.59
CA CYS A 233 -27.91 8.21 -2.60
C CYS A 233 -27.55 8.78 -1.22
N THR A 234 -28.26 8.34 -0.19
CA THR A 234 -28.14 8.85 1.18
C THR A 234 -27.37 7.92 2.11
N SER A 235 -27.09 6.70 1.68
CA SER A 235 -26.37 5.70 2.46
C SER A 235 -25.30 4.96 1.65
N TRP A 236 -24.31 4.39 2.35
CA TRP A 236 -23.33 3.49 1.74
C TRP A 236 -23.98 2.37 0.94
N GLN A 237 -25.04 1.75 1.48
CA GLN A 237 -25.72 0.63 0.82
C GLN A 237 -26.38 1.07 -0.49
N GLU A 238 -27.07 2.21 -0.51
CA GLU A 238 -27.66 2.76 -1.74
C GLU A 238 -26.59 3.10 -2.78
N LYS A 239 -25.48 3.72 -2.35
CA LYS A 239 -24.34 4.03 -3.24
C LYS A 239 -23.73 2.77 -3.82
N LEU A 240 -23.51 1.75 -3.00
CA LEU A 240 -22.94 0.48 -3.43
C LEU A 240 -23.90 -0.27 -4.35
N ASP A 241 -25.20 -0.30 -4.05
CA ASP A 241 -26.23 -0.88 -4.93
C ASP A 241 -26.22 -0.20 -6.30
N LYS A 242 -26.20 1.14 -6.32
CA LYS A 242 -26.12 1.90 -7.56
C LYS A 242 -24.83 1.59 -8.32
N PHE A 243 -23.68 1.64 -7.66
CA PHE A 243 -22.39 1.31 -8.26
C PHE A 243 -22.36 -0.09 -8.89
N MET A 244 -22.89 -1.09 -8.19
CA MET A 244 -22.91 -2.48 -8.69
C MET A 244 -23.75 -2.66 -9.97
N THR A 245 -24.69 -1.75 -10.27
CA THR A 245 -25.42 -1.77 -11.56
C THR A 245 -24.56 -1.35 -12.76
N TYR A 246 -23.45 -0.64 -12.52
CA TYR A 246 -22.52 -0.20 -13.58
C TYR A 246 -21.42 -1.20 -13.86
N ILE A 247 -21.16 -2.14 -12.94
CA ILE A 247 -20.10 -3.12 -13.07
C ILE A 247 -20.59 -4.25 -13.99
N PRO A 248 -19.97 -4.46 -15.17
CA PRO A 248 -20.37 -5.52 -16.08
C PRO A 248 -20.29 -6.90 -15.39
N THR A 249 -21.28 -7.76 -15.61
CA THR A 249 -21.32 -9.10 -15.00
C THR A 249 -20.08 -9.91 -15.36
N GLU A 250 -19.52 -9.69 -16.56
CA GLU A 250 -18.29 -10.33 -17.06
C GLU A 250 -17.03 -9.87 -16.31
N SER A 251 -17.08 -8.72 -15.65
CA SER A 251 -16.01 -8.22 -14.78
C SER A 251 -16.14 -8.69 -13.33
N LEU A 252 -17.28 -9.31 -12.96
CA LEU A 252 -17.48 -9.90 -11.65
C LEU A 252 -16.70 -11.22 -11.57
N MET A 253 -15.53 -11.17 -10.95
CA MET A 253 -14.67 -12.35 -10.75
C MET A 253 -15.21 -13.36 -9.72
N SER A 254 -16.28 -13.01 -9.02
CA SER A 254 -16.91 -13.77 -7.94
C SER A 254 -18.41 -13.44 -7.89
N SER A 255 -19.14 -13.99 -6.91
CA SER A 255 -20.52 -13.56 -6.69
C SER A 255 -20.59 -12.04 -6.46
N ALA A 256 -21.71 -11.43 -6.87
CA ALA A 256 -21.95 -10.00 -6.66
C ALA A 256 -21.88 -9.62 -5.17
N GLU A 257 -22.31 -10.52 -4.28
CA GLU A 257 -22.19 -10.37 -2.83
C GLU A 257 -20.73 -10.34 -2.37
N HIS A 258 -19.88 -11.24 -2.88
CA HIS A 258 -18.45 -11.23 -2.54
C HIS A 258 -17.77 -9.93 -2.99
N GLN A 259 -18.09 -9.43 -4.18
CA GLN A 259 -17.60 -8.14 -4.68
C GLN A 259 -18.03 -6.98 -3.77
N ARG A 260 -19.29 -6.95 -3.35
CA ARG A 260 -19.80 -5.95 -2.39
C ARG A 260 -19.02 -5.97 -1.08
N ASN A 261 -18.70 -7.15 -0.58
CA ASN A 261 -17.95 -7.28 0.67
C ASN A 261 -16.49 -6.82 0.49
N ILE A 262 -15.86 -7.04 -0.67
CA ILE A 262 -14.53 -6.50 -0.97
C ILE A 262 -14.54 -4.96 -0.98
N TYR A 263 -15.46 -4.34 -1.71
CA TYR A 263 -15.54 -2.87 -1.78
C TYR A 263 -15.79 -2.26 -0.41
N THR A 264 -16.71 -2.87 0.36
CA THR A 264 -17.01 -2.46 1.74
C THR A 264 -15.79 -2.62 2.66
N SER A 265 -15.05 -3.73 2.53
CA SER A 265 -13.84 -3.99 3.32
C SER A 265 -12.75 -2.96 3.04
N ILE A 266 -12.51 -2.61 1.77
CA ILE A 266 -11.52 -1.60 1.40
C ILE A 266 -11.95 -0.23 1.93
N TYR A 267 -13.23 0.13 1.79
CA TYR A 267 -13.76 1.38 2.34
C TYR A 267 -13.58 1.46 3.87
N ASN A 268 -13.94 0.41 4.60
CA ASN A 268 -13.78 0.37 6.05
C ASN A 268 -12.31 0.46 6.48
N ARG A 269 -11.38 -0.11 5.69
CA ARG A 269 -9.93 0.05 5.91
C ARG A 269 -9.45 1.49 5.68
N LEU A 270 -10.03 2.22 4.73
CA LEU A 270 -9.75 3.65 4.56
C LEU A 270 -10.23 4.47 5.78
N ILE A 271 -11.39 4.13 6.33
CA ILE A 271 -11.89 4.72 7.58
C ILE A 271 -10.99 4.37 8.77
N ALA A 272 -10.54 3.12 8.86
CA ALA A 272 -9.62 2.68 9.90
C ALA A 272 -8.26 3.42 9.83
N LEU A 273 -7.78 3.71 8.62
CA LEU A 273 -6.57 4.52 8.39
C LEU A 273 -6.71 5.94 8.95
N ASP A 274 -7.86 6.61 8.74
CA ASP A 274 -8.11 7.96 9.27
C ASP A 274 -8.08 7.98 10.79
N LYS A 275 -8.71 6.98 11.41
CA LYS A 275 -8.78 6.83 12.87
C LYS A 275 -7.48 6.39 13.51
N TYR A 276 -6.50 5.92 12.72
CA TYR A 276 -5.27 5.37 13.27
C TYR A 276 -4.32 6.48 13.73
N ASP A 277 -4.39 6.83 15.02
CA ASP A 277 -3.50 7.79 15.65
C ASP A 277 -2.44 7.07 16.50
N ILE A 278 -1.18 7.27 16.11
CA ILE A 278 -0.01 6.70 16.78
C ILE A 278 0.64 7.66 17.79
N SER A 279 0.19 8.92 17.86
CA SER A 279 0.85 9.98 18.65
C SER A 279 0.89 9.68 20.15
N ASN A 280 -0.14 8.99 20.67
CA ASN A 280 -0.27 8.63 22.08
C ASN A 280 0.20 7.20 22.38
N LEU A 281 0.72 6.47 21.38
CA LEU A 281 1.17 5.10 21.57
C LEU A 281 2.64 5.06 22.01
N SER A 282 2.96 4.15 22.92
CA SER A 282 4.34 3.95 23.35
C SER A 282 5.20 3.46 22.17
N PRO A 283 6.40 4.00 21.94
CA PRO A 283 7.27 3.50 20.89
C PRO A 283 7.62 2.02 21.07
N LEU A 284 7.70 1.27 19.97
CA LEU A 284 8.13 -0.12 19.91
C LEU A 284 9.59 -0.29 20.35
N ARG A 285 9.95 -1.52 20.71
CA ARG A 285 11.34 -2.00 20.87
C ARG A 285 11.74 -2.99 19.77
N THR A 286 10.96 -3.04 18.70
CA THR A 286 11.19 -3.89 17.53
C THR A 286 11.94 -3.09 16.47
N PRO A 287 13.12 -3.53 16.01
CA PRO A 287 13.81 -2.91 14.87
C PRO A 287 12.99 -3.04 13.59
N ILE A 288 13.14 -2.06 12.71
CA ILE A 288 12.38 -1.97 11.45
C ILE A 288 13.35 -1.90 10.27
N LEU A 289 13.10 -2.74 9.27
CA LEU A 289 13.68 -2.61 7.92
C LEU A 289 12.60 -2.08 6.98
N LEU A 290 12.78 -0.88 6.44
CA LEU A 290 11.92 -0.25 5.46
C LEU A 290 12.48 -0.46 4.05
N LEU A 291 11.68 -1.01 3.15
CA LEU A 291 11.99 -1.19 1.73
C LEU A 291 11.13 -0.21 0.92
N LYS A 292 11.76 0.79 0.28
CA LYS A 292 11.10 1.85 -0.48
C LYS A 292 11.27 1.62 -1.98
N PRO A 293 10.29 1.97 -2.82
CA PRO A 293 10.47 1.93 -4.26
C PRO A 293 11.40 3.07 -4.72
N SER A 294 12.13 2.86 -5.82
CA SER A 294 12.90 3.91 -6.49
C SER A 294 12.00 4.99 -7.10
N ILE A 295 10.76 4.65 -7.43
CA ILE A 295 9.72 5.55 -7.92
C ILE A 295 8.64 5.70 -6.84
N PRO A 296 8.76 6.68 -5.92
CA PRO A 296 7.81 6.84 -4.81
C PRO A 296 6.47 7.40 -5.30
N ILE A 297 5.37 6.97 -4.67
CA ILE A 297 4.04 7.58 -4.87
C ILE A 297 4.07 9.05 -4.44
N VAL A 298 4.73 9.32 -3.32
CA VAL A 298 4.80 10.66 -2.71
C VAL A 298 6.23 11.16 -2.75
N LYS A 299 6.48 12.23 -3.50
CA LYS A 299 7.83 12.78 -3.72
C LYS A 299 8.45 13.43 -2.47
N ASN A 300 7.64 14.00 -1.57
CA ASN A 300 8.09 14.80 -0.43
C ASN A 300 7.85 14.12 0.93
N CYS A 301 8.17 12.83 1.03
CA CYS A 301 8.10 12.11 2.31
C CYS A 301 9.43 12.12 3.06
N LEU A 302 9.35 12.00 4.39
CA LEU A 302 10.53 11.75 5.23
C LEU A 302 11.28 10.50 4.75
N HIS A 303 12.60 10.48 4.94
CA HIS A 303 13.46 9.39 4.46
C HIS A 303 12.99 8.02 4.96
N ASP A 304 12.60 7.93 6.23
CA ASP A 304 12.12 6.73 6.92
C ASP A 304 10.58 6.65 7.01
N TYR A 305 9.85 7.49 6.29
CA TYR A 305 8.38 7.63 6.39
C TYR A 305 7.85 7.91 7.81
N GLY A 306 8.65 8.51 8.68
CA GLY A 306 8.28 8.83 10.06
C GLY A 306 8.37 7.65 11.03
N LEU A 307 8.92 6.52 10.61
CA LEU A 307 9.05 5.30 11.42
C LEU A 307 9.96 5.47 12.65
N SER A 308 10.91 6.42 12.63
CA SER A 308 11.72 6.81 13.79
C SER A 308 10.88 7.30 14.99
N LYS A 309 9.64 7.73 14.77
CA LYS A 309 8.70 8.06 15.86
C LYS A 309 7.99 6.83 16.42
N ILE A 310 8.00 5.71 15.69
CA ILE A 310 7.23 4.50 15.99
C ILE A 310 8.04 3.51 16.82
N THR A 311 9.35 3.43 16.60
CA THR A 311 10.25 2.51 17.33
C THR A 311 11.41 3.28 17.95
N ARG A 312 11.93 2.79 19.08
CA ARG A 312 13.18 3.29 19.69
C ARG A 312 14.42 2.62 19.12
N GLU A 313 14.24 1.51 18.42
CA GLU A 313 15.33 0.75 17.82
C GLU A 313 15.68 1.28 16.42
N LYS A 314 16.74 0.70 15.82
CA LYS A 314 17.19 1.07 14.47
C LYS A 314 16.06 0.92 13.44
N VAL A 315 15.89 1.98 12.64
CA VAL A 315 15.16 1.94 11.36
C VAL A 315 16.18 1.93 10.24
N GLU A 316 16.25 0.82 9.51
CA GLU A 316 17.10 0.67 8.33
C GLU A 316 16.26 0.89 7.08
N VAL A 317 16.77 1.64 6.11
CA VAL A 317 16.02 2.04 4.91
C VAL A 317 16.81 1.62 3.67
N HIS A 318 16.17 0.87 2.78
CA HIS A 318 16.74 0.47 1.49
C HIS A 318 15.81 0.86 0.35
N THR A 319 16.38 1.27 -0.77
CA THR A 319 15.65 1.55 -2.00
C THR A 319 15.69 0.34 -2.92
N ILE A 320 14.53 -0.09 -3.39
CA ILE A 320 14.30 -1.23 -4.28
C ILE A 320 13.75 -0.70 -5.59
N GLU A 321 14.25 -1.20 -6.71
CA GLU A 321 13.79 -0.79 -8.02
C GLU A 321 12.30 -1.11 -8.22
N GLY A 322 11.53 -0.12 -8.67
CA GLY A 322 10.10 -0.25 -8.97
C GLY A 322 9.29 0.94 -8.46
N ASN A 323 7.97 0.81 -8.52
CA ASN A 323 7.00 1.68 -7.87
C ASN A 323 6.21 0.87 -6.82
N HIS A 324 5.27 1.50 -6.12
CA HIS A 324 4.46 0.81 -5.09
C HIS A 324 3.85 -0.52 -5.56
N SER A 325 3.33 -0.57 -6.79
CA SER A 325 2.66 -1.76 -7.33
C SER A 325 3.64 -2.85 -7.80
N THR A 326 4.82 -2.45 -8.31
CA THR A 326 5.81 -3.37 -8.91
C THR A 326 6.92 -3.76 -7.94
N ILE A 327 7.04 -3.12 -6.78
CA ILE A 327 8.09 -3.42 -5.79
C ILE A 327 8.07 -4.88 -5.32
N LEU A 328 6.88 -5.49 -5.25
CA LEU A 328 6.72 -6.91 -4.89
C LEU A 328 7.12 -7.88 -6.00
N ASP A 329 7.38 -7.41 -7.21
CA ASP A 329 7.93 -8.24 -8.29
C ASP A 329 9.47 -8.27 -8.24
N ASN A 330 10.09 -7.49 -7.35
CA ASN A 330 11.54 -7.44 -7.17
C ASN A 330 12.03 -8.48 -6.14
N MET A 331 12.91 -9.38 -6.56
CA MET A 331 13.42 -10.48 -5.71
C MET A 331 14.25 -10.00 -4.51
N ARG A 332 14.73 -8.75 -4.50
CA ARG A 332 15.38 -8.15 -3.31
C ARG A 332 14.45 -8.12 -2.10
N ILE A 333 13.12 -8.14 -2.30
CA ILE A 333 12.17 -8.30 -1.20
C ILE A 333 12.33 -9.67 -0.52
N ALA A 334 12.48 -10.74 -1.29
CA ALA A 334 12.72 -12.07 -0.73
C ALA A 334 14.09 -12.14 -0.05
N MET A 335 15.14 -11.55 -0.64
CA MET A 335 16.47 -11.44 -0.01
C MET A 335 16.38 -10.75 1.36
N ALA A 336 15.64 -9.65 1.47
CA ALA A 336 15.42 -8.93 2.73
C ALA A 336 14.74 -9.81 3.78
N ILE A 337 13.74 -10.61 3.37
CA ILE A 337 13.02 -11.56 4.24
C ILE A 337 13.95 -12.70 4.68
N ASN A 338 14.80 -13.20 3.79
CA ASN A 338 15.80 -14.23 4.10
C ASN A 338 16.92 -13.73 5.02
N GLY A 339 17.06 -12.40 5.17
CA GLY A 339 18.12 -11.77 5.96
C GLY A 339 19.43 -11.64 5.20
N GLU A 340 19.38 -11.69 3.87
CA GLU A 340 20.53 -11.49 2.99
C GLU A 340 20.90 -10.00 2.91
N PRO A 341 22.18 -9.66 2.67
CA PRO A 341 22.60 -8.28 2.44
C PRO A 341 21.88 -7.67 1.24
N LEU A 342 21.37 -6.45 1.40
CA LEU A 342 20.70 -5.71 0.33
C LEU A 342 21.62 -4.75 -0.42
N GLU A 343 22.83 -4.52 0.08
CA GLU A 343 23.85 -3.73 -0.61
C GLU A 343 24.34 -4.49 -1.84
N ASP A 344 24.55 -3.78 -2.96
CA ASP A 344 25.22 -4.38 -4.11
C ASP A 344 26.65 -4.76 -3.70
N ALA A 345 27.02 -6.02 -3.91
CA ALA A 345 28.35 -6.53 -3.55
C ALA A 345 29.49 -5.72 -4.20
N GLU A 346 29.20 -5.03 -5.32
CA GLU A 346 30.11 -4.11 -6.00
C GLU A 346 30.16 -2.71 -5.35
N GLU A 347 29.04 -2.16 -4.85
CA GLU A 347 29.02 -0.90 -4.08
C GLU A 347 29.71 -1.06 -2.72
N PHE A 348 29.49 -2.18 -2.03
CA PHE A 348 30.19 -2.49 -0.77
C PHE A 348 31.69 -2.71 -0.97
N LYS A 349 32.10 -3.32 -2.09
CA LYS A 349 33.53 -3.39 -2.46
C LYS A 349 34.09 -2.01 -2.80
N ALA A 350 33.33 -1.18 -3.51
CA ALA A 350 33.77 0.18 -3.88
C ALA A 350 33.96 1.06 -2.63
N SER A 351 33.05 1.02 -1.65
CA SER A 351 33.17 1.77 -0.40
C SER A 351 34.38 1.33 0.44
N ILE A 352 34.64 0.02 0.53
CA ILE A 352 35.85 -0.51 1.20
C ILE A 352 37.14 -0.07 0.47
N MET A 353 37.11 0.02 -0.86
CA MET A 353 38.27 0.49 -1.65
C MET A 353 38.49 1.99 -1.53
N GLU A 354 37.44 2.78 -1.31
CA GLU A 354 37.51 4.23 -1.03
C GLU A 354 38.06 4.51 0.37
N ASP A 355 37.59 3.80 1.40
CA ASP A 355 38.07 3.97 2.78
C ASP A 355 39.54 3.56 2.95
N LYS A 356 40.01 2.57 2.18
CA LYS A 356 41.44 2.18 2.12
C LYS A 356 42.34 3.21 1.43
N LYS A 357 41.78 4.10 0.59
CA LYS A 357 42.55 5.23 0.02
C LYS A 357 42.70 6.36 1.03
N ILE A 358 41.73 6.55 1.92
CA ILE A 358 41.74 7.61 2.92
C ILE A 358 42.69 7.27 4.09
N THR A 359 42.87 5.98 4.41
CA THR A 359 43.80 5.53 5.46
C THR A 359 45.27 5.42 5.03
N ASN A 360 45.58 5.67 3.75
CA ASN A 360 46.94 5.65 3.19
C ASN A 360 47.50 7.06 2.88
N ILE A 361 46.91 8.10 3.47
CA ILE A 361 47.45 9.47 3.54
C ILE A 361 47.81 9.74 5.00
#